data_AF-A0A4Y2LET1-F1
#
_entry.id   AF-A0A4Y2LET1-F1
#
_cell.length_a   1.000
_cell.length_b   1.000
_cell.length_c   1.000
_cell.angle_alpha   90.00
_cell.angle_beta   90.00
_cell.angle_gamma   90.00
#
_symmetry.space_group_name_H-M   'P 1'
#
loop_
_entity.id
_entity.type
_entity.pdbx_description
1 polymer ?
#
loop_
_entity_poly.entity_id
_entity_poly.type
_entity_poly.pdbx_seq_one_letter_code
_entity_poly.pdbx_strand_id
1 'polypeptide(L)'
;MYSIECVFLVLEYNRLESSPTATMCSFQKRFNVPKGPDAKTNPKLFANFKWTGRMDDNRMGNVGPRQTIVTSENVAQVSGIVHQNPRTTVRRIASETGLKHSSTQKNIEKQPMDVSIQNPKSSGHTHKSCATKV
;
A
#
# COMPACT_ATOMS: atom_id res chain seq x y z
N MET A 1 9.19 -19.58 -3.74
CA MET A 1 9.57 -20.85 -3.10
C MET A 1 8.43 -21.32 -2.21
N TYR A 2 8.18 -22.61 -2.10
CA TYR A 2 7.23 -23.17 -1.12
C TYR A 2 7.86 -23.14 0.28
N SER A 3 7.12 -22.71 1.31
CA SER A 3 7.56 -22.84 2.70
C SER A 3 7.53 -24.32 3.12
N ILE A 4 8.49 -24.75 3.94
CA ILE A 4 8.57 -26.11 4.50
C ILE A 4 7.28 -26.51 5.26
N GLU A 5 6.61 -25.53 5.87
CA GLU A 5 5.34 -25.69 6.57
C GLU A 5 4.20 -26.06 5.62
N CYS A 6 4.14 -25.43 4.45
CA CYS A 6 3.11 -25.67 3.44
C CYS A 6 3.27 -27.06 2.80
N VAL A 7 4.52 -27.45 2.50
CA VAL A 7 4.83 -28.78 1.94
C VAL A 7 4.45 -29.87 2.94
N PHE A 8 4.81 -29.68 4.22
CA PHE A 8 4.43 -30.62 5.27
C PHE A 8 2.91 -30.77 5.37
N LEU A 9 2.18 -29.65 5.39
CA LEU A 9 0.73 -29.63 5.56
C LEU A 9 -0.01 -30.35 4.41
N VAL A 10 0.46 -30.20 3.17
CA VAL A 10 -0.10 -30.89 2.00
C VAL A 10 0.19 -32.40 2.02
N LEU A 11 1.42 -32.80 2.32
CA LEU A 11 1.81 -34.22 2.36
C LEU A 11 1.05 -34.96 3.45
N GLU A 12 0.97 -34.35 4.63
CA GLU A 12 0.32 -34.92 5.79
C GLU A 12 -1.20 -35.00 5.61
N TYR A 13 -1.80 -34.02 4.92
CA TYR A 13 -3.22 -34.03 4.56
C TYR A 13 -3.58 -35.20 3.64
N ASN A 14 -2.74 -35.49 2.64
CA ASN A 14 -2.96 -36.64 1.78
C ASN A 14 -2.75 -37.97 2.53
N ARG A 15 -1.75 -38.05 3.41
CA ARG A 15 -1.48 -39.25 4.21
C ARG A 15 -2.61 -39.58 5.20
N LEU A 16 -3.30 -38.57 5.70
CA LEU A 16 -4.38 -38.69 6.68
C LEU A 16 -5.77 -38.68 6.03
N GLU A 17 -5.88 -39.20 4.81
CA GLU A 17 -7.15 -39.36 4.07
C GLU A 17 -7.98 -38.07 3.99
N SER A 18 -7.33 -36.93 3.72
CA SER A 18 -8.00 -35.63 3.65
C SER A 18 -8.64 -35.14 4.96
N SER A 19 -8.24 -35.66 6.13
CA SER A 19 -8.69 -35.19 7.45
C SER A 19 -8.00 -33.86 7.84
N PRO A 20 -8.73 -32.72 7.87
CA PRO A 20 -8.13 -31.43 8.21
C PRO A 20 -7.68 -31.38 9.67
N THR A 21 -8.49 -31.92 10.59
CA THR A 21 -8.21 -31.89 12.03
C THR A 21 -6.94 -32.66 12.37
N ALA A 22 -6.80 -33.88 11.84
CA ALA A 22 -5.63 -34.72 12.12
C ALA A 22 -4.33 -34.09 11.57
N THR A 23 -4.41 -33.50 10.38
CA THR A 23 -3.30 -32.75 9.75
C THR A 23 -2.86 -31.56 10.58
N MET A 24 -3.81 -30.86 11.19
CA MET A 24 -3.52 -29.69 12.03
C MET A 24 -2.89 -30.09 13.37
N CYS A 25 -3.36 -31.18 13.99
CA CYS A 25 -2.75 -31.71 15.21
C CYS A 25 -1.30 -32.14 14.97
N SER A 26 -0.99 -32.79 13.84
CA SER A 26 0.37 -33.19 13.51
C SER A 26 1.25 -31.99 13.14
N PHE A 27 0.71 -30.98 12.45
CA PHE A 27 1.39 -29.71 12.20
C PHE A 27 1.80 -29.01 13.50
N GLN A 28 0.85 -28.86 14.44
CA GLN A 28 1.12 -28.26 15.76
C GLN A 28 2.21 -29.02 16.52
N LYS A 29 2.13 -30.36 16.52
CA LYS A 29 3.10 -31.22 17.19
C LYS A 29 4.50 -31.12 16.56
N ARG A 30 4.60 -31.04 15.24
CA ARG A 30 5.90 -31.01 14.54
C ARG A 30 6.59 -29.66 14.60
N PHE A 31 5.84 -28.57 14.49
CA PHE A 31 6.38 -27.21 14.52
C PHE A 31 6.33 -26.56 15.91
N ASN A 32 5.84 -27.28 16.93
CA ASN A 32 5.66 -26.82 18.30
C ASN A 32 4.89 -25.48 18.38
N VAL A 33 3.89 -25.32 17.51
CA VAL A 33 3.09 -24.10 17.46
C VAL A 33 1.83 -24.26 18.33
N PRO A 34 1.61 -23.38 19.31
CA PRO A 34 0.49 -23.51 20.26
C PRO A 34 -0.88 -23.32 19.59
N LYS A 35 -0.91 -22.63 18.45
CA LYS A 35 -2.08 -22.51 17.58
C LYS A 35 -1.64 -22.74 16.15
N GLY A 36 -2.22 -23.75 15.50
CA GLY A 36 -2.17 -23.87 14.04
C GLY A 36 -2.99 -22.75 13.39
N PRO A 37 -2.95 -22.60 12.04
CA PRO A 37 -3.85 -21.70 11.33
C PRO A 37 -5.32 -21.84 11.78
N ASP A 38 -6.04 -20.72 11.80
CA ASP A 38 -7.39 -20.60 12.37
C ASP A 38 -8.38 -21.61 11.75
N ALA A 39 -9.37 -22.07 12.52
CA ALA A 39 -10.37 -23.05 12.10
C ALA A 39 -11.17 -22.61 10.86
N LYS A 40 -11.31 -21.30 10.62
CA LYS A 40 -11.91 -20.75 9.39
C LYS A 40 -10.92 -20.66 8.22
N THR A 41 -9.64 -20.54 8.53
CA THR A 41 -8.55 -20.43 7.55
C THR A 41 -8.16 -21.81 7.01
N ASN A 42 -8.29 -22.87 7.83
CA ASN A 42 -7.92 -24.24 7.46
C ASN A 42 -8.71 -24.81 6.27
N PRO A 43 -10.06 -24.85 6.25
CA PRO A 43 -10.80 -25.40 5.12
C PRO A 43 -10.52 -24.63 3.82
N LYS A 44 -10.33 -23.30 3.94
CA LYS A 44 -10.06 -22.43 2.80
C LYS A 44 -8.67 -22.68 2.18
N LEU A 45 -7.66 -22.94 3.02
CA LEU A 45 -6.33 -23.32 2.56
C LEU A 45 -6.36 -24.66 1.81
N PHE A 46 -7.03 -25.67 2.36
CA PHE A 46 -7.16 -26.97 1.71
C PHE A 46 -8.01 -26.90 0.43
N ALA A 47 -9.08 -26.11 0.42
CA ALA A 47 -9.92 -25.90 -0.76
C ALA A 47 -9.14 -25.19 -1.87
N ASN A 48 -8.38 -24.14 -1.55
CA ASN A 48 -7.54 -23.45 -2.51
C ASN A 48 -6.44 -24.36 -3.08
N PHE A 49 -5.83 -25.20 -2.23
CA PHE A 49 -4.86 -26.19 -2.68
C PHE A 49 -5.49 -27.22 -3.63
N LYS A 50 -6.67 -27.77 -3.29
CA LYS A 50 -7.40 -28.69 -4.20
C LYS A 50 -7.78 -28.01 -5.53
N TRP A 51 -8.16 -26.73 -5.49
CA TRP A 51 -8.61 -25.99 -6.66
C TRP A 51 -7.46 -25.55 -7.58
N THR A 52 -6.33 -25.13 -7.01
CA THR A 52 -5.24 -24.48 -7.78
C THR A 52 -3.94 -25.27 -7.79
N GLY A 53 -3.82 -26.34 -6.99
CA GLY A 53 -2.55 -27.02 -6.73
C GLY A 53 -1.52 -26.15 -6.00
N ARG A 54 -1.90 -24.92 -5.62
CA ARG A 54 -1.01 -23.93 -5.03
C ARG A 54 -1.49 -23.57 -3.64
N MET A 55 -0.57 -23.63 -2.70
CA MET A 55 -0.77 -23.04 -1.38
C MET A 55 -0.36 -21.57 -1.50
N ASP A 56 -1.35 -20.68 -1.56
CA ASP A 56 -1.12 -19.25 -1.61
C ASP A 56 -0.67 -18.74 -0.24
N ASP A 57 0.64 -18.51 -0.08
CA ASP A 57 1.15 -17.73 1.03
C ASP A 57 0.93 -16.24 0.75
N ASN A 58 -0.33 -15.84 0.76
CA ASN A 58 -0.73 -14.45 0.53
C ASN A 58 -0.30 -13.51 1.69
N ARG A 59 0.50 -14.02 2.64
CA ARG A 59 1.23 -13.18 3.61
C ARG A 59 2.42 -12.49 2.96
N MET A 60 2.90 -12.93 1.80
CA MET A 60 4.03 -12.34 1.06
C MET A 60 3.72 -10.98 0.40
N GLY A 61 2.78 -10.21 0.96
CA GLY A 61 2.46 -8.84 0.54
C GLY A 61 2.12 -7.88 1.69
N ASN A 62 2.08 -8.32 2.94
CA ASN A 62 1.66 -7.48 4.08
C ASN A 62 2.50 -7.65 5.37
N VAL A 63 3.59 -8.42 5.34
CA VAL A 63 4.41 -8.73 6.54
C VAL A 63 5.71 -7.93 6.64
N GLY A 64 5.93 -6.95 5.74
CA GLY A 64 6.97 -5.93 5.93
C GLY A 64 6.43 -4.75 6.76
N PRO A 65 7.29 -3.92 7.37
CA PRO A 65 6.89 -2.59 7.81
C PRO A 65 6.12 -1.94 6.66
N ARG A 66 4.94 -1.35 6.93
CA ARG A 66 4.21 -0.54 5.93
C ARG A 66 5.26 0.26 5.18
N GLN A 67 5.42 0.02 3.88
CA GLN A 67 6.23 0.91 3.04
C GLN A 67 5.81 2.30 3.45
N THR A 68 6.76 3.04 4.01
CA THR A 68 6.48 4.34 4.62
C THR A 68 5.73 5.09 3.54
N ILE A 69 4.45 5.37 3.79
CA ILE A 69 3.48 5.98 2.86
C ILE A 69 4.10 7.19 2.13
N VAL A 70 5.10 7.77 2.79
CA VAL A 70 6.01 8.79 2.33
C VAL A 70 7.43 8.22 2.26
N THR A 71 7.81 7.67 1.10
CA THR A 71 9.21 7.43 0.74
C THR A 71 9.73 8.64 -0.04
N SER A 72 11.04 8.87 -0.05
CA SER A 72 11.66 9.95 -0.85
C SER A 72 11.34 9.82 -2.34
N GLU A 73 11.30 8.58 -2.84
CA GLU A 73 10.91 8.26 -4.22
C GLU A 73 9.46 8.69 -4.52
N ASN A 74 8.50 8.31 -3.66
CA ASN A 74 7.10 8.70 -3.82
C ASN A 74 6.91 10.21 -3.71
N VAL A 75 7.67 10.89 -2.84
CA VAL A 75 7.67 12.36 -2.74
C VAL A 75 8.20 12.99 -4.01
N ALA A 76 9.32 12.49 -4.57
CA ALA A 76 9.92 13.00 -5.79
C ALA A 76 9.00 12.81 -7.01
N GLN A 77 8.37 11.64 -7.13
CA GLN A 77 7.43 11.35 -8.23
C GLN A 77 6.19 12.25 -8.16
N VAL A 78 5.60 12.41 -6.96
CA VAL A 78 4.48 13.33 -6.74
C VAL A 78 4.91 14.78 -7.01
N SER A 79 6.13 15.16 -6.61
CA SER A 79 6.71 16.48 -6.87
C SER A 79 6.79 16.78 -8.36
N GLY A 80 7.30 15.84 -9.15
CA GLY A 80 7.43 16.00 -10.60
C GLY A 80 6.09 16.27 -11.28
N ILE A 81 5.04 15.53 -10.89
CA ILE A 81 3.69 15.69 -11.46
C ILE A 81 3.09 17.05 -11.06
N VAL A 82 3.26 17.47 -9.80
CA VAL A 82 2.77 18.77 -9.32
C VAL A 82 3.50 19.92 -9.99
N HIS A 83 4.83 19.85 -10.14
CA HIS A 83 5.62 20.86 -10.84
C HIS A 83 5.29 20.95 -12.32
N GLN A 84 5.08 19.81 -12.99
CA GLN A 84 4.70 19.79 -14.40
C GLN A 84 3.30 20.37 -14.64
N ASN A 85 2.35 20.15 -13.72
CA ASN A 85 1.01 20.70 -13.80
C ASN A 85 0.45 21.04 -12.40
N PRO A 86 0.62 22.29 -11.93
CA PRO A 86 0.21 22.67 -10.57
C PRO A 86 -1.31 22.66 -10.35
N ARG A 87 -2.11 22.56 -11.41
CA ARG A 87 -3.58 22.45 -11.33
C ARG A 87 -4.07 20.98 -11.25
N THR A 88 -3.16 20.02 -11.14
CA THR A 88 -3.51 18.61 -11.03
C THR A 88 -4.23 18.31 -9.71
N THR A 89 -5.21 17.40 -9.74
CA THR A 89 -5.94 17.00 -8.52
C THR A 89 -5.24 15.82 -7.85
N VAL A 90 -5.40 15.71 -6.52
CA VAL A 90 -4.86 14.58 -5.73
C VAL A 90 -5.35 13.24 -6.29
N ARG A 91 -6.62 13.16 -6.71
CA ARG A 91 -7.18 11.97 -7.35
C ARG A 91 -6.44 11.59 -8.63
N ARG A 92 -6.10 12.57 -9.48
CA ARG A 92 -5.37 12.32 -10.72
C ARG A 92 -3.93 11.86 -10.44
N ILE A 93 -3.23 12.51 -9.52
CA ILE A 93 -1.88 12.09 -9.10
C ILE A 93 -1.92 10.67 -8.53
N ALA A 94 -2.92 10.33 -7.71
CA ALA A 94 -3.08 8.99 -7.15
C ALA A 94 -3.26 7.93 -8.25
N SER A 95 -4.07 8.21 -9.27
CA SER A 95 -4.23 7.32 -10.43
C SER A 95 -2.91 7.16 -11.23
N GLU A 96 -2.17 8.25 -11.43
CA GLU A 96 -0.90 8.24 -12.19
C GLU A 96 0.23 7.54 -11.44
N THR A 97 0.27 7.65 -10.12
CA THR A 97 1.33 7.08 -9.26
C THR A 97 0.98 5.70 -8.69
N GLY A 98 -0.27 5.24 -8.83
CA GLY A 98 -0.77 4.03 -8.18
C GLY A 98 -0.87 4.13 -6.65
N LEU A 99 -0.68 5.33 -6.09
CA LEU A 99 -0.74 5.57 -4.65
C LEU A 99 -2.18 5.68 -4.16
N LYS A 100 -2.40 5.36 -2.89
CA LYS A 100 -3.69 5.69 -2.24
C LYS A 100 -3.84 7.20 -2.15
N HIS A 101 -5.07 7.70 -2.34
CA HIS A 101 -5.38 9.12 -2.22
C HIS A 101 -4.83 9.78 -0.93
N SER A 102 -4.99 9.12 0.22
CA SER A 102 -4.48 9.62 1.51
C SER A 102 -2.95 9.60 1.61
N SER A 103 -2.28 8.74 0.85
CA SER A 103 -0.82 8.68 0.73
C SER A 103 -0.32 9.83 -0.13
N THR A 104 -0.95 10.03 -1.28
CA THR A 104 -0.66 11.13 -2.20
C THR A 104 -0.79 12.48 -1.50
N GLN A 105 -1.87 12.69 -0.74
CA GLN A 105 -2.07 13.91 0.03
C GLN A 105 -0.91 14.17 1.02
N LYS A 106 -0.50 13.15 1.79
CA LYS A 106 0.64 13.25 2.71
C LYS A 106 1.97 13.50 2.01
N ASN A 107 2.13 12.99 0.78
CA ASN A 107 3.32 13.23 -0.04
C ASN A 107 3.36 14.65 -0.62
N ILE A 108 2.20 15.26 -0.90
CA ILE A 108 2.09 16.67 -1.31
C ILE A 108 2.42 17.60 -0.12
N GLU A 109 1.92 17.29 1.08
CA GLU A 109 2.19 18.09 2.28
C GLU A 109 3.67 18.07 2.69
N LYS A 110 4.40 17.01 2.33
CA LYS A 110 5.82 16.81 2.66
C LYS A 110 6.78 17.23 1.55
N GLN A 111 6.29 17.92 0.54
CA GLN A 111 7.14 18.49 -0.50
C GLN A 111 8.09 19.52 0.14
N PRO A 112 9.40 19.47 -0.15
CA PRO A 112 10.31 20.51 0.28
C PRO A 112 9.87 21.82 -0.38
N MET A 113 9.58 22.85 0.44
CA MET A 113 9.26 24.18 -0.06
C MET A 113 10.53 24.82 -0.62
N ASP A 114 10.85 24.52 -1.88
CA ASP A 114 11.79 25.30 -2.68
C ASP A 114 11.07 25.83 -3.91
N VAL A 115 10.02 26.61 -3.66
CA VAL A 115 9.52 27.57 -4.64
C VAL A 115 9.65 28.92 -3.97
N SER A 116 10.77 29.56 -4.28
CA SER A 116 10.92 31.01 -4.31
C SER A 116 9.60 31.60 -4.81
N ILE A 117 8.80 32.15 -3.89
CA ILE A 117 7.79 33.13 -4.23
C ILE A 117 8.61 34.28 -4.82
N GLN A 118 8.79 34.28 -6.14
CA GLN A 118 9.05 35.52 -6.86
C GLN A 118 7.83 36.38 -6.63
N ASN A 119 7.89 37.11 -5.52
CA ASN A 119 7.04 38.21 -5.18
C ASN A 119 7.17 39.19 -6.36
N PRO A 120 6.12 39.45 -7.15
CA PRO A 120 6.18 40.58 -8.06
C PRO A 120 6.19 41.84 -7.20
N LYS A 121 7.40 42.31 -6.85
CA LYS A 121 7.60 43.71 -6.51
C LYS A 121 7.29 44.52 -7.77
N SER A 122 6.09 45.03 -7.88
CA SER A 122 5.79 46.24 -8.67
C SER A 122 4.79 47.06 -7.86
N SER A 123 5.23 48.11 -7.17
CA SER A 123 5.62 49.43 -7.72
C SER A 123 4.50 50.42 -7.44
N GLY A 124 4.79 51.36 -6.53
CA GLY A 124 4.37 52.76 -6.57
C GLY A 124 2.95 53.10 -7.05
N HIS A 125 2.09 53.36 -6.08
CA HIS A 125 1.16 54.48 -5.99
C HIS A 125 1.09 55.46 -7.19
N THR A 126 -0.10 55.66 -7.76
CA THR A 126 -0.62 56.99 -8.16
C THR A 126 -2.15 56.95 -8.14
N HIS A 127 -2.76 57.68 -7.21
CA HIS A 127 -4.20 58.00 -7.25
C HIS A 127 -4.44 59.01 -8.38
N LYS A 128 -5.35 58.70 -9.30
CA LYS A 128 -5.97 59.72 -10.16
C LYS A 128 -7.33 60.07 -9.57
N SER A 129 -7.38 61.24 -8.93
CA SER A 129 -8.61 61.95 -8.58
C SER A 129 -9.28 62.42 -9.87
N CYS A 130 -10.54 62.04 -10.10
CA CYS A 130 -11.39 62.67 -11.09
C CYS A 130 -12.42 63.53 -10.36
N ALA A 131 -12.33 64.83 -10.64
CA ALA A 131 -13.17 65.88 -10.09
C ALA A 131 -14.57 65.89 -10.72
N THR A 132 -15.58 66.17 -9.90
CA THR A 132 -16.95 66.48 -10.29
C THR A 132 -17.06 67.96 -10.70
N LYS A 133 -17.64 68.19 -11.88
CA LYS A 133 -18.32 69.41 -12.38
C LYS A 133 -19.38 68.85 -13.34
N VAL A 134 -20.68 69.15 -13.26
CA VAL A 134 -21.41 70.39 -13.01
C VAL A 134 -22.67 70.08 -12.21
#